data_AF-A0AB36M5T5-F1
#
_entry.id   AF-A0AB36M5T5-F1
#
_cell.length_a   1.000
_cell.length_b   1.000
_cell.length_c   1.000
_cell.angle_alpha   90.00
_cell.angle_beta   90.00
_cell.angle_gamma   90.00
#
_symmetry.space_group_name_H-M   'P 1'
#
loop_
_entity.id
_entity.type
_entity.pdbx_description
1 polymer ?
#
loop_
_entity_poly.entity_id
_entity_poly.type
_entity_poly.pdbx_seq_one_letter_code
_entity_poly.pdbx_strand_id
1 'polypeptide(L)'
;MKPEQFIREYGVEKAREVVEGAPDGHKGYNGVINQYTRGVWFSRDVMLSDLKRLVESVDLVNSLGGIKAARSEAHKDCFAYNQSLLAAIAAYESIYGGGDE
;
A
#
# COMPACT_ATOMS: atom_id res chain seq x y z
N MET A 1 -9.02 2.40 -10.07
CA MET A 1 -7.76 3.13 -9.83
C MET A 1 -6.78 2.14 -9.22
N LYS A 2 -5.48 2.21 -9.53
CA LYS A 2 -4.51 1.33 -8.85
C LYS A 2 -4.33 1.77 -7.38
N PRO A 3 -4.24 0.84 -6.41
CA PRO A 3 -4.06 1.20 -5.00
C PRO A 3 -2.78 2.01 -4.74
N GLU A 4 -1.70 1.74 -5.47
CA GLU A 4 -0.46 2.52 -5.41
C GLU A 4 -0.67 3.95 -5.87
N GLN A 5 -1.48 4.14 -6.93
CA GLN A 5 -1.85 5.46 -7.42
C GLN A 5 -2.70 6.23 -6.41
N PHE A 6 -3.61 5.55 -5.70
CA PHE A 6 -4.37 6.17 -4.61
C PHE A 6 -3.44 6.72 -3.53
N ILE A 7 -2.45 5.93 -3.08
CA ILE A 7 -1.49 6.38 -2.07
C ILE A 7 -0.61 7.53 -2.58
N ARG A 8 -0.22 7.51 -3.86
CA ARG A 8 0.53 8.61 -4.50
C ARG A 8 -0.27 9.92 -4.55
N GLU A 9 -1.57 9.85 -4.83
CA GLU A 9 -2.43 11.03 -4.97
C GLU A 9 -2.90 11.59 -3.63
N TYR A 10 -3.29 10.73 -2.69
CA TYR A 10 -3.94 11.13 -1.43
C TYR A 10 -3.06 10.95 -0.19
N GLY A 11 -1.93 10.24 -0.30
CA GLY A 11 -1.02 9.94 0.80
C GLY A 11 -1.37 8.64 1.56
N VAL A 12 -0.36 8.12 2.27
CA VAL A 12 -0.49 6.88 3.07
C VAL A 12 -1.39 7.08 4.29
N GLU A 13 -1.40 8.27 4.90
CA GLU A 13 -2.28 8.56 6.03
C GLU A 13 -3.76 8.51 5.62
N LYS A 14 -4.09 9.06 4.45
CA LYS A 14 -5.46 8.97 3.92
C LYS A 14 -5.83 7.53 3.58
N ALA A 15 -4.91 6.76 3.02
CA ALA A 15 -5.14 5.33 2.76
C ALA A 15 -5.43 4.55 4.05
N ARG A 16 -4.72 4.86 5.15
CA ARG A 16 -4.98 4.27 6.47
C ARG A 16 -6.37 4.63 6.99
N GLU A 17 -6.72 5.92 6.96
CA GLU A 17 -8.06 6.41 7.37
C GLU A 17 -9.17 5.67 6.61
N VAL A 18 -9.02 5.52 5.29
CA VAL A 18 -10.00 4.84 4.44
C VAL A 18 -10.15 3.37 4.81
N VAL A 19 -9.04 2.67 5.08
CA VAL A 19 -9.04 1.26 5.47
C VAL A 19 -9.68 1.06 6.84
N GLU A 20 -9.35 1.91 7.81
CA GLU A 20 -9.89 1.81 9.18
C GLU A 20 -11.34 2.27 9.29
N GLY A 21 -11.76 3.24 8.47
CA GLY A 21 -13.14 3.75 8.44
C GLY A 21 -14.12 2.90 7.61
N ALA A 22 -13.66 1.81 7.00
CA ALA A 22 -14.48 1.00 6.10
C ALA A 22 -15.65 0.31 6.83
N PRO A 23 -16.92 0.54 6.43
CA PRO A 23 -18.05 -0.17 7.01
C PRO A 23 -18.05 -1.64 6.58
N ASP A 24 -18.61 -2.51 7.42
CA ASP A 24 -18.66 -3.95 7.15
C ASP A 24 -19.34 -4.25 5.79
N GLY A 25 -18.78 -5.22 5.06
CA GLY A 25 -19.25 -5.61 3.72
C GLY A 25 -18.86 -4.67 2.57
N HIS A 26 -18.15 -3.56 2.82
CA HIS A 26 -17.58 -2.74 1.75
C HIS A 26 -16.25 -3.31 1.27
N LYS A 27 -16.02 -3.22 -0.04
CA LYS A 27 -14.82 -3.78 -0.70
C LYS A 27 -14.01 -2.73 -1.43
N GLY A 28 -14.63 -1.60 -1.77
CA GLY A 28 -13.95 -0.52 -2.46
C GLY A 28 -14.17 0.84 -1.81
N TYR A 29 -13.38 1.79 -2.26
CA TYR A 29 -13.50 3.21 -1.93
C TYR A 29 -13.29 4.05 -3.18
N ASN A 30 -14.02 5.15 -3.30
CA ASN A 30 -13.86 6.11 -4.37
C ASN A 30 -13.32 7.43 -3.82
N GLY A 31 -12.05 7.73 -4.13
CA GLY A 31 -11.38 8.94 -3.63
C GLY A 31 -11.92 10.26 -4.19
N VAL A 32 -12.65 10.24 -5.32
CA VAL A 32 -13.17 11.47 -5.93
C VAL A 32 -14.47 11.92 -5.26
N ILE A 33 -15.36 10.98 -4.99
CA ILE A 33 -16.66 11.28 -4.36
C ILE A 33 -16.67 11.00 -2.86
N ASN A 34 -15.54 10.54 -2.29
CA ASN A 34 -15.36 10.16 -0.88
C ASN A 34 -16.42 9.19 -0.35
N GLN A 35 -16.64 8.08 -1.07
CA GLN A 35 -17.64 7.07 -0.71
C GLN A 35 -17.09 5.66 -0.73
N TYR A 36 -17.55 4.84 0.22
CA TYR A 36 -17.33 3.41 0.23
C TYR A 36 -18.27 2.70 -0.74
N THR A 37 -17.76 1.65 -1.38
CA THR A 37 -18.52 0.86 -2.35
C THR A 37 -18.51 -0.62 -1.94
N ARG A 38 -19.62 -1.32 -2.18
CA ARG A 38 -19.72 -2.78 -1.92
C ARG A 38 -18.89 -3.64 -2.89
N GLY A 39 -18.31 -3.03 -3.91
CA GLY A 39 -17.45 -3.64 -4.92
C GLY A 39 -16.75 -2.57 -5.75
N VAL A 40 -15.89 -2.98 -6.67
CA VAL A 40 -15.21 -2.07 -7.60
C VAL A 40 -16.10 -1.95 -8.84
N TRP A 41 -16.91 -0.90 -8.90
CA TRP A 41 -17.91 -0.69 -9.97
C TRP A 41 -17.49 0.41 -10.93
N PHE A 42 -16.77 1.42 -10.42
CA PHE A 42 -16.27 2.54 -11.21
C PHE A 42 -14.77 2.42 -11.47
N SER A 43 -14.31 2.93 -12.60
CA SER A 43 -12.89 2.94 -12.97
C SER A 43 -12.00 3.66 -11.95
N ARG A 44 -12.57 4.53 -11.09
CA ARG A 44 -11.86 5.24 -10.01
C ARG A 44 -11.93 4.57 -8.64
N ASP A 45 -12.67 3.47 -8.50
CA ASP A 45 -12.71 2.75 -7.23
C ASP A 45 -11.35 2.07 -6.96
N VAL A 46 -10.94 2.03 -5.70
CA VAL A 46 -9.78 1.30 -5.19
C VAL A 46 -10.26 0.17 -4.29
N MET A 47 -9.63 -1.01 -4.40
CA MET A 47 -9.96 -2.15 -3.55
C MET A 47 -9.36 -1.96 -2.15
N LEU A 48 -10.19 -2.09 -1.11
CA LEU A 48 -9.78 -1.90 0.29
C LEU A 48 -8.77 -2.96 0.76
N SER A 49 -8.89 -4.20 0.30
CA SER A 49 -7.95 -5.28 0.65
C SER A 49 -6.54 -4.99 0.15
N ASP A 50 -6.43 -4.50 -1.09
CA ASP A 50 -5.13 -4.17 -1.67
C ASP A 50 -4.55 -2.91 -1.03
N LEU A 51 -5.41 -1.92 -0.76
CA LEU A 51 -5.01 -0.69 -0.06
C LEU A 51 -4.48 -1.00 1.35
N LYS A 52 -5.17 -1.85 2.10
CA LYS A 52 -4.73 -2.33 3.42
C LYS A 52 -3.35 -2.99 3.36
N ARG A 53 -3.16 -3.92 2.41
CA ARG A 53 -1.87 -4.61 2.22
C ARG A 53 -0.73 -3.62 1.91
N LEU A 54 -1.00 -2.59 1.11
CA LEU A 54 0.00 -1.56 0.82
C LEU A 54 0.32 -0.69 2.04
N VAL A 55 -0.68 -0.29 2.82
CA VAL A 55 -0.47 0.47 4.07
C VAL A 55 0.39 -0.35 5.04
N GLU A 56 0.07 -1.62 5.25
CA GLU A 56 0.87 -2.54 6.09
C GLU A 56 2.31 -2.72 5.56
N SER A 57 2.48 -2.76 4.24
CA SER A 57 3.80 -2.84 3.60
C SER A 57 4.63 -1.60 3.86
N VAL A 58 4.03 -0.41 3.74
CA VAL A 58 4.70 0.86 4.01
C VAL A 58 5.07 0.98 5.48
N ASP A 59 4.17 0.57 6.38
CA ASP A 59 4.42 0.56 7.82
C ASP A 59 5.54 -0.39 8.20
N LEU A 60 5.61 -1.57 7.58
CA LEU A 60 6.71 -2.51 7.77
C LEU A 60 8.05 -1.90 7.36
N VAL A 61 8.14 -1.30 6.17
CA VAL A 61 9.37 -0.64 5.70
C VAL A 61 9.77 0.52 6.61
N ASN A 62 8.81 1.33 7.05
CA ASN A 62 9.07 2.44 7.97
C ASN A 62 9.52 1.95 9.35
N SER A 63 8.95 0.86 9.85
CA SER A 63 9.33 0.26 11.15
C SER A 63 10.79 -0.22 11.17
N LEU A 64 11.32 -0.63 10.01
CA LEU A 64 12.71 -1.05 9.84
C LEU A 64 13.68 0.13 9.75
N GLY A 65 13.21 1.37 9.75
CA GLY A 65 14.05 2.56 9.55
C GLY A 65 14.18 2.98 8.08
N GLY A 66 13.22 2.57 7.24
CA GLY A 66 13.11 2.98 5.83
C GLY A 66 13.68 1.96 4.84
N ILE A 67 13.59 2.30 3.54
CA ILE A 67 13.85 1.37 2.43
C ILE A 67 15.27 0.78 2.41
N LYS A 68 16.28 1.56 2.84
CA LYS A 68 17.68 1.11 2.90
C LYS A 68 17.88 0.01 3.94
N ALA A 69 17.29 0.19 5.11
CA ALA A 69 17.34 -0.79 6.18
C ALA A 69 16.48 -2.01 5.85
N ALA A 70 15.29 -1.81 5.28
CA ALA A 70 14.43 -2.89 4.80
C ALA A 70 15.13 -3.77 3.75
N ARG A 71 15.81 -3.17 2.76
CA ARG A 71 16.62 -3.92 1.78
C ARG A 71 17.75 -4.68 2.46
N SER A 72 18.45 -4.08 3.43
CA SER A 72 19.51 -4.79 4.17
C SER A 72 18.96 -6.00 4.92
N GLU A 73 17.83 -5.84 5.62
CA GLU A 73 17.15 -6.92 6.36
C GLU A 73 16.69 -8.05 5.43
N ALA A 74 16.10 -7.71 4.28
CA ALA A 74 15.63 -8.70 3.31
C ALA A 74 16.74 -9.59 2.73
N HIS A 75 17.99 -9.10 2.74
CA HIS A 75 19.17 -9.80 2.23
C HIS A 75 20.09 -10.31 3.35
N LYS A 76 19.69 -10.24 4.64
CA LYS A 76 20.51 -10.77 5.74
C LYS A 76 20.67 -12.29 5.67
N ASP A 77 19.62 -13.00 5.26
CA ASP A 77 19.62 -14.45 5.14
C ASP A 77 19.76 -14.88 3.67
N CYS A 78 20.96 -15.28 3.29
CA CYS A 78 21.31 -15.68 1.91
C CYS A 78 20.57 -16.95 1.44
N PHE A 79 19.95 -17.70 2.37
CA PHE A 79 19.25 -18.97 2.12
C PHE A 79 17.73 -18.89 2.29
N ALA A 80 17.21 -17.82 2.89
CA ALA A 80 15.78 -17.65 3.14
C ALA A 80 15.40 -16.17 2.99
N TYR A 81 15.29 -15.73 1.74
CA TYR A 81 14.78 -14.39 1.46
C TYR A 81 13.39 -14.22 2.07
N ASN A 82 13.20 -13.17 2.86
CA ASN A 82 11.90 -12.84 3.42
C ASN A 82 11.00 -12.31 2.29
N GLN A 83 10.22 -13.22 1.69
CA GLN A 83 9.38 -12.94 0.52
C GLN A 83 8.31 -11.87 0.80
N SER A 84 7.80 -11.82 2.04
CA SER A 84 6.87 -10.78 2.50
C SER A 84 7.54 -9.41 2.55
N LEU A 85 8.78 -9.33 3.05
CA LEU A 85 9.53 -8.09 3.10
C LEU A 85 9.94 -7.61 1.69
N LEU A 86 10.32 -8.51 0.79
CA LEU A 86 10.60 -8.17 -0.60
C LEU A 86 9.35 -7.62 -1.31
N ALA A 87 8.18 -8.23 -1.08
CA ALA A 87 6.91 -7.71 -1.59
C ALA A 87 6.59 -6.31 -1.04
N ALA A 88 6.87 -6.07 0.25
CA ALA A 88 6.67 -4.77 0.87
C ALA A 88 7.62 -3.70 0.32
N ILE A 89 8.90 -4.05 0.08
CA ILE A 89 9.90 -3.19 -0.57
C ILE A 89 9.43 -2.83 -2.00
N ALA A 90 9.01 -3.84 -2.78
CA ALA A 90 8.52 -3.62 -4.14
C ALA A 90 7.26 -2.73 -4.17
N ALA A 91 6.35 -2.90 -3.21
CA ALA A 91 5.19 -2.04 -3.03
C ALA A 91 5.59 -0.59 -2.69
N TYR A 92 6.52 -0.42 -1.75
CA TYR A 92 7.04 0.89 -1.36
C TYR A 92 7.71 1.61 -2.53
N GLU A 93 8.52 0.91 -3.31
CA GLU A 93 9.17 1.43 -4.53
C GLU A 93 8.14 1.71 -5.63
N SER A 94 7.11 0.88 -5.77
CA SER A 94 6.00 1.18 -6.68
C SER A 94 5.21 2.41 -6.24
N ILE A 95 5.20 2.81 -4.98
CA ILE A 95 4.55 4.04 -4.53
C ILE A 95 5.49 5.24 -4.70
N TYR A 96 6.73 5.16 -4.18
CA TYR A 96 7.64 6.28 -4.02
C TYR A 96 8.86 6.29 -4.95
N GLY A 97 9.22 5.15 -5.54
CA GLY A 97 10.42 4.95 -6.36
C GLY A 97 10.29 5.39 -7.83
N GLY A 98 9.23 6.11 -8.20
CA GLY A 98 9.00 6.63 -9.56
C GLY A 98 9.77 7.91 -9.89
N GLY A 99 10.92 8.15 -9.26
CA GLY A 99 11.69 9.39 -9.40
C GLY A 99 13.19 9.16 -9.32
N ASP A 100 13.72 8.33 -10.22
CA ASP A 100 15.14 8.28 -10.57
C ASP A 100 15.25 7.93 -12.07
N GLU A 101 15.09 8.93 -12.92
CA GLU A 101 15.90 9.15 -14.13
C GLU A 101 16.57 10.52 -13.99
#